data_AF-A0A818N2H1-F1
#
_entry.id   AF-A0A818N2H1-F1
#
_cell.length_a   1.000
_cell.length_b   1.000
_cell.length_c   1.000
_cell.angle_alpha   90.00
_cell.angle_beta   90.00
_cell.angle_gamma   90.00
#
_symmetry.space_group_name_H-M   'P 1'
#
loop_
_entity.id
_entity.type
_entity.pdbx_description
1 polymer ?
#
loop_
_entity_poly.entity_id
_entity_poly.type
_entity_poly.pdbx_seq_one_letter_code
_entity_poly.pdbx_strand_id
1 'polypeptide(L)'
;TSQSLTRPIPCGYAFALSLQTMDINRSSTPCESRHGPRLRQNRMTISSHLPSQDDLKKMKHDKKLFRQGSELFNQNTSSGLKFLQENNLLSNPLDTNEIVKYLKDNPLLDKKVIGDY
;
A
#
# COMPACT_ATOMS: atom_id res chain seq x y z
N THR A 1 4.14 -11.43 -61.09
CA THR A 1 3.62 -12.37 -60.08
C THR A 1 4.63 -12.50 -58.97
N SER A 2 4.42 -11.83 -57.85
CA SER A 2 5.32 -11.91 -56.69
C SER A 2 4.48 -11.79 -55.44
N GLN A 3 3.99 -12.93 -54.96
CA GLN A 3 3.25 -13.04 -53.70
C GLN A 3 4.24 -12.95 -52.54
N SER A 4 4.17 -11.89 -51.76
CA SER A 4 4.88 -11.78 -50.49
C SER A 4 4.15 -12.60 -49.42
N LEU A 5 4.57 -13.84 -49.20
CA LEU A 5 4.08 -14.65 -48.08
C LEU A 5 4.54 -14.03 -46.76
N THR A 6 3.62 -13.45 -46.01
CA THR A 6 3.80 -13.11 -44.59
C THR A 6 3.99 -14.41 -43.81
N ARG A 7 5.21 -14.65 -43.31
CA ARG A 7 5.46 -15.80 -42.43
C ARG A 7 4.60 -15.67 -41.17
N PRO A 8 3.91 -16.73 -40.72
CA PRO A 8 3.11 -16.68 -39.51
C PRO A 8 4.01 -16.38 -38.31
N ILE A 9 3.53 -15.50 -37.42
CA ILE A 9 4.21 -15.18 -36.16
C ILE A 9 4.27 -16.49 -35.35
N PRO A 10 5.46 -16.97 -34.99
CA PRO A 10 5.60 -18.26 -34.32
C PRO A 10 4.91 -18.20 -32.96
N CYS A 11 4.09 -19.21 -32.66
CA CYS A 11 3.58 -19.39 -31.31
C CYS A 11 4.75 -19.70 -30.36
N GLY A 12 4.58 -19.44 -29.07
CA GLY A 12 5.66 -19.57 -28.09
C GLY A 12 6.37 -20.92 -28.10
N TYR A 13 5.67 -21.99 -28.50
CA TYR A 13 6.25 -23.33 -28.66
C TYR A 13 7.28 -23.40 -29.81
N ALA A 14 6.95 -22.84 -30.98
CA ALA A 14 7.87 -22.81 -32.12
C ALA A 14 9.11 -21.93 -31.84
N PHE A 15 8.92 -20.85 -31.09
CA PHE A 15 10.02 -20.02 -30.61
C PHE A 15 10.93 -20.75 -29.62
N ALA A 16 10.35 -21.50 -28.67
CA ALA A 16 11.12 -22.29 -27.71
C ALA A 16 11.98 -23.38 -28.38
N LEU A 17 11.44 -24.10 -29.37
CA LEU A 17 12.21 -25.06 -30.15
C LEU A 17 13.38 -24.40 -30.92
N SER A 18 13.17 -23.17 -31.41
CA SER A 18 14.24 -22.40 -32.07
C SER A 18 15.34 -21.98 -31.11
N LEU A 19 15.03 -21.68 -29.84
CA LEU A 19 16.07 -21.40 -28.83
C LEU A 19 16.85 -22.66 -28.46
N GLN A 20 16.15 -23.79 -28.31
CA GLN A 20 16.79 -25.04 -27.92
C GLN A 20 17.73 -25.61 -29.00
N THR A 21 17.42 -25.37 -30.27
CA THR A 21 18.32 -25.72 -31.39
C THR A 21 19.56 -24.83 -31.47
N MET A 22 19.51 -23.61 -30.92
CA MET A 22 20.67 -22.71 -30.82
C MET A 22 21.61 -23.08 -29.67
N ASP A 23 21.08 -23.66 -28.59
CA ASP A 23 21.88 -24.11 -27.43
C ASP A 23 22.72 -25.36 -27.73
N ILE A 24 22.27 -26.25 -28.63
CA ILE A 24 23.01 -27.48 -28.99
C ILE A 24 24.34 -27.17 -29.71
N ASN A 25 24.47 -26.01 -30.37
CA ASN A 25 25.66 -25.63 -31.13
C ASN A 25 26.65 -24.75 -30.36
N ARG A 26 26.43 -24.47 -29.07
CA ARG A 26 27.30 -23.59 -28.28
C ARG A 26 28.15 -24.39 -27.29
N SER A 27 29.24 -24.98 -27.77
CA SER A 27 30.32 -25.44 -26.90
C SER A 27 31.00 -24.24 -26.20
N SER A 28 30.98 -24.28 -24.87
CA SER A 28 31.84 -23.57 -23.91
C SER A 28 31.95 -22.03 -23.99
N THR A 29 31.11 -21.33 -23.22
CA THR A 29 31.49 -20.04 -22.59
C THR A 29 31.13 -20.06 -21.10
N PRO A 30 31.94 -19.48 -20.19
CA PRO A 30 31.72 -19.57 -18.74
C PRO A 30 30.48 -18.82 -18.28
N CYS A 31 29.94 -19.28 -17.16
CA CYS A 31 28.69 -18.87 -16.51
C CYS A 31 28.43 -17.34 -16.49
N GLU A 32 27.43 -16.92 -17.27
CA GLU A 32 26.82 -15.60 -17.13
C GLU A 32 25.82 -15.66 -15.96
N SER A 33 26.01 -14.79 -14.98
CA SER A 33 25.19 -14.69 -13.78
C SER A 33 23.70 -14.60 -14.15
N ARG A 34 22.87 -15.44 -13.54
CA ARG A 34 21.41 -15.46 -13.71
C ARG A 34 20.82 -14.15 -13.19
N HIS A 35 20.75 -13.14 -14.06
CA HIS A 35 20.08 -11.88 -13.75
C HIS A 35 18.58 -12.15 -13.74
N GLY A 36 17.98 -12.18 -12.53
CA GLY A 36 16.54 -12.20 -12.36
C GLY A 36 15.85 -11.02 -13.08
N PRO A 37 14.52 -10.98 -13.15
CA PRO A 37 13.80 -9.93 -13.84
C PRO A 37 14.26 -8.56 -13.34
N ARG A 38 14.77 -7.73 -14.25
CA ARG A 38 15.26 -6.39 -13.92
C ARG A 38 14.07 -5.56 -13.43
N LEU A 39 14.01 -5.30 -12.13
CA LEU A 39 13.06 -4.35 -11.56
C LEU A 39 13.27 -3.01 -12.27
N ARG A 40 12.29 -2.61 -13.09
CA ARG A 40 12.30 -1.31 -13.75
C ARG A 40 12.28 -0.25 -12.65
N GLN A 41 13.28 0.62 -12.64
CA GLN A 41 13.26 1.79 -11.75
C GLN A 41 11.97 2.58 -11.97
N ASN A 42 11.37 3.03 -10.87
CA ASN A 42 10.15 3.82 -10.91
C ASN A 42 10.40 5.07 -11.77
N ARG A 43 9.52 5.31 -12.76
CA ARG A 43 9.61 6.47 -13.67
C ARG A 43 9.22 7.79 -12.99
N MET A 44 8.79 7.75 -11.74
CA MET A 44 8.35 8.90 -10.97
C MET A 44 9.45 9.39 -10.03
N THR A 45 9.64 10.71 -10.02
CA THR A 45 10.52 11.38 -9.07
C THR A 45 9.93 11.30 -7.67
N ILE A 46 10.80 11.07 -6.69
CA ILE A 46 10.41 11.06 -5.28
C ILE A 46 9.91 12.45 -4.87
N SER A 47 8.82 12.52 -4.10
CA SER A 47 8.29 13.78 -3.56
C SER A 47 9.35 14.48 -2.71
N SER A 48 9.46 15.81 -2.82
CA SER A 48 10.42 16.60 -2.04
C SER A 48 10.12 16.63 -0.54
N HIS A 49 8.88 16.32 -0.14
CA HIS A 49 8.42 16.33 1.26
C HIS A 49 8.06 14.91 1.70
N LEU A 50 9.07 14.06 1.86
CA LEU A 50 8.86 12.74 2.46
C LEU A 50 8.97 12.84 3.99
N PRO A 51 8.04 12.20 4.74
CA PRO A 51 8.16 12.09 6.19
C PRO A 51 9.37 11.22 6.57
N SER A 52 9.96 11.49 7.73
CA SER A 52 11.03 10.66 8.29
C SER A 52 10.51 9.29 8.70
N GLN A 53 11.40 8.31 8.86
CA GLN A 53 11.05 6.98 9.35
C GLN A 53 10.35 7.04 10.72
N ASP A 54 10.81 7.92 11.61
CA ASP A 54 10.20 8.06 12.93
C ASP A 54 8.83 8.74 12.87
N ASP A 55 8.63 9.68 11.94
CA ASP A 55 7.31 10.26 11.69
C ASP A 55 6.34 9.19 11.18
N LEU A 56 6.79 8.32 10.29
CA LEU A 56 5.98 7.19 9.80
C LEU A 56 5.57 6.24 10.94
N LYS A 57 6.48 5.95 11.87
CA LYS A 57 6.17 5.12 13.05
C LYS A 57 5.14 5.79 13.95
N LYS A 58 5.29 7.10 14.20
CA LYS A 58 4.32 7.90 14.97
C LYS A 58 2.95 7.89 14.30
N MET A 59 2.88 8.26 13.02
CA MET A 59 1.63 8.22 12.24
C MET A 59 0.96 6.84 12.26
N LYS A 60 1.75 5.75 12.18
CA LYS A 60 1.24 4.39 12.27
C LYS A 60 0.69 4.07 13.66
N HIS A 61 1.40 4.48 14.71
CA HIS A 61 0.97 4.33 16.09
C HIS A 61 -0.34 5.10 16.34
N ASP A 62 -0.39 6.38 15.97
CA ASP A 62 -1.55 7.24 16.20
C ASP A 62 -2.79 6.68 15.50
N LYS A 63 -2.64 6.22 14.24
CA LYS A 63 -3.72 5.54 13.51
C LYS A 63 -4.22 4.27 14.20
N LYS A 64 -3.33 3.53 14.86
CA LYS A 64 -3.71 2.34 15.62
C LYS A 64 -4.57 2.71 16.83
N LEU A 65 -4.16 3.74 17.57
CA LEU A 65 -4.92 4.26 18.69
C LEU A 65 -6.28 4.80 18.27
N PHE A 66 -6.37 5.55 17.18
CA PHE A 66 -7.65 6.03 16.65
C PHE A 66 -8.63 4.90 16.32
N ARG A 67 -8.13 3.82 15.68
CA ARG A 67 -8.94 2.63 15.42
C ARG A 67 -9.46 2.00 16.71
N GLN A 68 -8.59 1.80 17.68
CA GLN A 68 -8.96 1.22 18.97
C GLN A 68 -9.95 2.11 19.74
N GLY A 69 -9.72 3.42 19.78
CA GLY A 69 -10.61 4.39 20.42
C GLY A 69 -11.98 4.45 19.74
N SER A 70 -12.04 4.34 18.41
CA SER A 70 -13.30 4.28 17.66
C SER A 70 -14.10 3.01 17.99
N GLU A 71 -13.43 1.87 18.13
CA GLU A 71 -14.08 0.62 18.52
C GLU A 71 -14.64 0.68 19.96
N LEU A 72 -13.87 1.25 20.89
CA LEU A 72 -14.33 1.51 22.25
C LEU A 72 -15.49 2.50 22.29
N PHE A 73 -15.48 3.54 21.44
CA PHE A 73 -16.56 4.51 21.32
C PHE A 73 -17.86 3.84 20.88
N ASN A 74 -17.81 2.97 19.87
CA ASN A 74 -18.99 2.24 19.40
C ASN A 74 -19.57 1.28 20.46
N GLN A 75 -18.74 0.79 21.38
CA GLN A 75 -19.20 -0.02 22.52
C GLN A 75 -19.74 0.84 23.66
N ASN A 76 -18.98 1.85 24.06
CA ASN A 76 -19.26 2.75 25.17
C ASN A 76 -18.64 4.13 24.90
N THR A 77 -19.48 5.10 24.54
CA THR A 77 -19.10 6.47 24.19
C THR A 77 -18.14 7.12 25.20
N SER A 78 -18.46 7.03 26.49
CA SER A 78 -17.66 7.62 27.58
C SER A 78 -16.27 7.00 27.70
N SER A 79 -16.17 5.68 27.53
CA SER A 79 -14.89 4.96 27.61
C SER A 79 -14.02 5.25 26.40
N GLY A 80 -14.62 5.32 25.20
CA GLY A 80 -13.92 5.71 23.97
C GLY A 80 -13.34 7.11 24.06
N LEU A 81 -14.10 8.10 24.54
CA LEU A 81 -13.62 9.47 24.70
C LEU A 81 -12.48 9.57 25.73
N LYS A 82 -12.63 8.93 26.89
CA LYS A 82 -11.55 8.88 27.91
C LYS A 82 -10.28 8.25 27.36
N PHE A 83 -10.39 7.13 26.65
CA PHE A 83 -9.25 6.47 26.02
C PHE A 83 -8.51 7.41 25.05
N LEU A 84 -9.25 8.19 24.25
CA LEU A 84 -8.62 9.13 23.32
C LEU A 84 -7.95 10.30 24.04
N GLN A 85 -8.50 10.77 25.16
CA GLN A 85 -7.85 11.81 26.00
C GLN A 85 -6.57 11.31 26.65
N GLU A 86 -6.57 10.08 27.21
CA GLU A 86 -5.39 9.46 27.82
C GLU A 86 -4.23 9.28 26.83
N ASN A 87 -4.57 9.02 25.56
CA ASN A 87 -3.59 8.86 24.49
C ASN A 87 -3.15 10.19 23.85
N ASN A 88 -3.56 11.35 24.41
CA ASN A 88 -3.28 12.69 23.88
C ASN A 88 -3.76 12.89 22.42
N LEU A 89 -4.81 12.18 22.01
CA LEU A 89 -5.44 12.33 20.70
C LEU A 89 -6.55 13.38 20.70
N LEU A 90 -7.10 13.67 21.88
CA LEU A 90 -8.11 14.69 22.15
C LEU A 90 -7.61 15.54 23.33
N SER A 91 -7.90 16.84 23.30
CA SER A 91 -7.52 17.76 24.38
C SER A 91 -8.18 17.40 25.71
N ASN A 92 -7.48 17.73 26.79
CA ASN A 92 -7.96 17.61 28.16
C ASN A 92 -7.72 18.95 28.86
N PRO A 93 -8.75 19.80 29.12
CA PRO A 93 -10.19 19.53 29.10
C PRO A 93 -10.78 19.36 27.68
N LEU A 94 -11.90 18.66 27.61
CA LEU A 94 -12.54 18.24 26.37
C LEU A 94 -13.11 19.45 25.57
N ASP A 95 -12.47 19.82 24.46
CA ASP A 95 -12.96 20.87 23.56
C ASP A 95 -14.00 20.30 22.57
N THR A 96 -15.19 20.89 22.56
CA THR A 96 -16.29 20.51 21.66
C THR A 96 -15.89 20.59 20.19
N ASN A 97 -15.05 21.55 19.79
CA ASN A 97 -14.64 21.69 18.39
C ASN A 97 -13.80 20.48 17.92
N GLU A 98 -12.91 20.00 18.78
CA GLU A 98 -12.08 18.82 18.48
C GLU A 98 -12.91 17.55 18.45
N ILE A 99 -13.88 17.40 19.37
CA ILE A 99 -14.82 16.27 19.34
C ILE A 99 -15.61 16.29 18.04
N VAL A 100 -16.18 17.43 17.65
CA VAL A 100 -16.96 17.53 16.42
C VAL A 100 -16.09 17.17 15.21
N LYS A 101 -14.85 17.64 15.17
CA LYS A 101 -13.90 17.26 14.12
C LYS A 101 -13.63 15.75 14.13
N TYR A 102 -13.38 15.17 15.30
CA TYR A 102 -13.20 13.73 15.46
C TYR A 102 -14.41 12.93 14.96
N LEU A 103 -15.62 13.29 15.37
CA LEU A 103 -16.85 12.58 14.96
C LEU A 103 -17.09 12.67 13.45
N LYS A 104 -16.69 13.77 12.81
CA LYS A 104 -16.83 13.97 11.36
C LYS A 104 -15.76 13.25 10.53
N ASP A 105 -14.52 13.24 11.00
CA ASP A 105 -13.37 12.72 10.24
C ASP A 105 -13.25 11.19 10.32
N ASN A 106 -13.88 10.54 11.31
CA ASN A 106 -13.77 9.08 11.53
C ASN A 106 -14.95 8.30 10.92
N PRO A 107 -14.78 7.66 9.74
CA PRO A 107 -15.87 6.93 9.07
C PRO A 107 -16.24 5.60 9.74
N LEU A 108 -15.44 5.13 10.72
CA LEU A 108 -15.64 3.85 11.40
C LEU A 108 -16.60 3.95 12.60
N LEU A 109 -17.06 5.16 12.93
CA LEU A 109 -17.99 5.39 14.02
C LEU A 109 -19.41 5.03 13.61
N ASP A 110 -20.11 4.35 14.50
CA ASP A 110 -21.50 4.00 14.27
C ASP A 110 -22.40 5.24 14.39
N LYS A 111 -23.11 5.56 13.31
CA LYS A 111 -23.98 6.74 13.23
C LYS A 111 -25.07 6.77 14.29
N LYS A 112 -25.49 5.60 14.78
CA LYS A 112 -26.47 5.48 15.88
C LYS A 112 -25.87 5.99 17.20
N VAL A 113 -24.68 5.50 17.54
CA VAL A 113 -23.94 5.90 18.75
C VAL A 113 -23.62 7.40 18.73
N ILE A 114 -23.30 7.94 17.54
CA ILE A 114 -23.12 9.39 17.37
C ILE A 114 -24.42 10.16 17.61
N GLY A 115 -25.57 9.64 17.20
CA GLY A 115 -26.86 10.31 17.39
C GLY A 115 -27.37 10.28 18.83
N ASP A 116 -26.98 9.25 19.59
CA ASP A 116 -27.32 9.11 21.01
C ASP A 116 -26.42 9.96 21.92
N TYR A 117 -25.23 10.36 21.44
CA TYR A 117 -24.25 11.19 22.13
C TYR A 117 -24.45 12.68 21.86
#